data_AF-E4YLR3-F1
#
_entry.id   AF-E4YLR3-F1
#
_cell.length_a   1.000
_cell.length_b   1.000
_cell.length_c   1.000
_cell.angle_alpha   90.00
_cell.angle_beta   90.00
_cell.angle_gamma   90.00
#
_symmetry.space_group_name_H-M   'P 1'
#
loop_
_entity.id
_entity.type
_entity.pdbx_description
1 polymer ?
#
loop_
_entity_poly.entity_id
_entity_poly.type
_entity_poly.pdbx_seq_one_letter_code
_entity_poly.pdbx_strand_id
1 'polypeptide(L)'
;MVLFFKSQPTQSLKKQVLKTLPSCIDKTYNLGVEEGDASVLISGEILNEAVRCRLHFTCKDITAFSSENLLPADLTSSSLQQVRRANFWRNEALEAYSIMDRVCRLMIHLRSQENHILQKLSIWQTQLIIYYSVNITPSSFNSSKLGIVDAFRRIFEFMSIGLLTHHKLRDPVDPDDDNIFSTVGEQDKENLAEWAAQSLKHIAFDQVDEIFPIVFDSLTDEEDGNEHDENLEKEDSQNDNNEETLQKSPEKSENISEIDEQLAKTSIDP
;
A
#
# COMPACT_ATOMS: atom_id res chain seq x y z
N MET A 1 3.72 12.14 12.88
CA MET A 1 2.69 13.02 13.47
C MET A 1 2.97 14.46 13.10
N VAL A 2 1.95 15.32 13.09
CA VAL A 2 2.09 16.76 12.79
C VAL A 2 1.54 17.59 13.94
N LEU A 3 2.31 18.55 14.44
CA LEU A 3 1.96 19.47 15.51
C LEU A 3 1.64 20.84 14.93
N PHE A 4 0.43 21.32 15.20
CA PHE A 4 -0.06 22.62 14.75
C PHE A 4 0.24 23.72 15.77
N PHE A 5 0.93 24.76 15.32
CA PHE A 5 1.15 25.97 16.09
C PHE A 5 0.30 27.12 15.57
N LYS A 6 0.05 28.09 16.45
CA LYS A 6 -0.72 29.30 16.13
C LYS A 6 -0.01 30.20 15.11
N SER A 7 1.31 30.16 15.08
CA SER A 7 2.17 30.93 14.19
C SER A 7 3.28 30.04 13.64
N GLN A 8 4.02 30.52 12.63
CA GLN A 8 5.13 29.76 12.06
C GLN A 8 6.13 29.35 13.14
N PRO A 9 6.45 28.04 13.23
CA PRO A 9 7.33 27.54 14.29
C PRO A 9 8.76 28.05 14.10
N THR A 10 9.46 28.29 15.21
CA THR A 10 10.83 28.81 15.25
C THR A 10 11.82 27.77 15.75
N GLN A 11 13.11 28.01 15.50
CA GLN A 11 14.19 27.19 16.05
C GLN A 11 14.18 27.18 17.59
N SER A 12 13.86 28.32 18.22
CA SER A 12 13.74 28.43 19.68
C SER A 12 12.64 27.53 20.23
N LEU A 13 11.48 27.50 19.57
CA LEU A 13 10.37 26.63 19.93
C LEU A 13 10.77 25.15 19.78
N LYS A 14 11.44 24.79 18.68
CA LYS A 14 11.95 23.42 18.48
C LYS A 14 12.90 23.01 19.61
N LYS A 15 13.85 23.86 19.99
CA LYS A 15 14.78 23.60 21.11
C LYS A 15 14.04 23.43 22.44
N GLN A 16 12.98 24.21 22.67
CA GLN A 16 12.14 24.04 23.86
C GLN A 16 11.41 22.70 23.86
N VAL A 17 10.85 22.28 22.72
CA VAL A 17 10.23 20.95 22.58
C VAL A 17 11.26 19.86 22.83
N LEU A 18 12.45 19.94 22.21
CA LEU A 18 13.54 18.97 22.37
C LEU A 18 13.96 18.81 23.85
N LYS A 19 14.00 19.92 24.59
CA LYS A 19 14.32 19.90 26.03
C LYS A 19 13.20 19.31 26.89
N THR A 20 11.95 19.55 26.53
CA THR A 20 10.78 19.19 27.35
C THR A 20 10.32 17.75 27.09
N LEU A 21 10.35 17.31 25.84
CA LEU A 21 9.78 16.05 25.41
C LEU A 21 10.33 14.81 26.15
N PRO A 22 11.66 14.69 26.43
CA PRO A 22 12.19 13.57 27.21
C PRO A 22 11.60 13.45 28.62
N SER A 23 11.19 14.58 29.22
CA SER A 23 10.57 14.58 30.55
C SER A 23 9.09 14.20 30.54
N CYS A 24 8.45 14.22 29.36
CA CYS A 24 7.05 13.84 29.17
C CYS A 24 6.89 12.37 28.77
N ILE A 25 7.97 11.73 28.31
CA ILE A 25 7.96 10.32 27.94
C ILE A 25 8.03 9.47 29.21
N ASP A 26 7.19 8.45 29.29
CA ASP A 26 7.23 7.51 30.41
C ASP A 26 8.59 6.80 30.44
N LYS A 27 9.25 6.86 31.59
CA LYS A 27 10.59 6.30 31.82
C LYS A 27 10.63 4.78 31.71
N THR A 28 9.48 4.11 31.69
CA THR A 28 9.41 2.67 31.40
C THR A 28 9.76 2.33 29.96
N TYR A 29 9.67 3.29 29.03
CA TYR A 29 10.04 3.08 27.64
C TYR A 29 11.45 3.57 27.38
N ASN A 30 12.25 2.75 26.71
CA ASN A 30 13.60 3.12 26.27
C ASN A 30 13.51 3.92 24.96
N LEU A 31 13.06 5.17 25.05
CA LEU A 31 12.90 6.09 23.91
C LEU A 31 13.86 7.27 24.03
N GLY A 32 14.63 7.49 22.97
CA GLY A 32 15.44 8.68 22.74
C GLY A 32 14.68 9.75 21.97
N VAL A 33 15.20 10.98 22.03
CA VAL A 33 14.69 12.13 21.29
C VAL A 33 15.84 12.79 20.54
N GLU A 34 15.70 12.91 19.22
CA GLU A 34 16.70 13.47 18.32
C GLU A 34 16.16 14.72 17.59
N GLU A 35 17.04 15.68 17.33
CA GLU A 35 16.71 16.88 16.57
C GLU A 35 16.68 16.58 15.06
N GLY A 36 15.65 17.08 14.36
CA GLY A 36 15.62 17.18 12.90
C GLY A 36 15.44 18.63 12.45
N ASP A 37 15.45 18.87 11.13
CA ASP A 37 15.44 20.24 10.56
C ASP A 37 14.20 21.04 10.99
N ALA A 38 13.01 20.56 10.60
CA ALA A 38 11.69 21.08 11.00
C ALA A 38 10.87 20.05 11.77
N SER A 39 11.55 19.13 12.47
CA SER A 39 10.91 18.04 13.19
C SER A 39 11.73 17.61 14.40
N VAL A 40 11.13 16.78 15.24
CA VAL A 40 11.81 16.02 16.31
C VAL A 40 11.51 14.54 16.09
N LEU A 41 12.52 13.67 16.19
CA LEU A 41 12.36 12.23 16.08
C LEU A 41 12.36 11.62 17.48
N ILE A 42 11.34 10.84 17.80
CA ILE A 42 11.31 9.95 18.96
C ILE A 42 11.61 8.55 18.42
N SER A 43 12.62 7.88 18.96
CA SER A 43 13.06 6.56 18.49
C SER A 43 13.47 5.68 19.66
N GLY A 44 13.31 4.37 19.52
CA GLY A 44 13.74 3.40 20.53
C GLY A 44 13.03 2.07 20.34
N GLU A 45 12.79 1.36 21.44
CA GLU A 45 12.20 0.02 21.41
C GLU A 45 10.99 -0.07 22.35
N ILE A 46 9.91 -0.66 21.83
CA ILE A 46 8.70 -1.01 22.60
C ILE A 46 8.41 -2.46 22.30
N LEU A 47 8.34 -3.31 23.33
CA LEU A 47 8.07 -4.75 23.18
C LEU A 47 9.02 -5.46 22.19
N ASN A 48 10.32 -5.12 22.22
CA ASN A 48 11.35 -5.60 21.29
C ASN A 48 11.16 -5.21 19.83
N GLU A 49 10.24 -4.29 19.52
CA GLU A 49 10.08 -3.73 18.19
C GLU A 49 10.66 -2.31 18.14
N ALA A 50 11.42 -2.03 17.09
CA ALA A 50 11.96 -0.70 16.84
C ALA A 50 10.83 0.28 16.51
N VAL A 51 10.63 1.29 17.35
CA VAL A 51 9.61 2.33 17.16
C VAL A 51 10.27 3.63 16.77
N ARG A 52 9.70 4.29 15.75
CA ARG A 52 10.13 5.62 15.29
C ARG A 52 8.91 6.50 15.04
N CYS A 53 8.83 7.63 15.74
CA CYS A 53 7.78 8.63 15.57
C CYS A 53 8.41 9.99 15.31
N ARG A 54 8.18 10.54 14.12
CA ARG A 54 8.61 11.91 13.78
C ARG A 54 7.48 12.90 14.05
N LEU A 55 7.78 13.91 14.86
CA LEU A 55 6.92 15.05 15.15
C LEU A 55 7.30 16.20 14.21
N HIS A 56 6.49 16.45 13.19
CA HIS A 56 6.67 17.57 12.28
C HIS A 56 5.99 18.82 12.82
N PHE A 57 6.62 19.98 12.67
CA PHE A 57 6.04 21.25 13.11
C PHE A 57 5.44 22.00 11.92
N THR A 58 4.24 22.56 12.10
CA THR A 58 3.61 23.39 11.06
C THR A 58 2.61 24.38 11.66
N CYS A 59 2.08 25.28 10.84
CA CYS A 59 1.01 26.21 11.16
C CYS A 59 0.08 26.36 9.95
N LYS A 60 -1.09 27.00 10.15
CA LYS A 60 -2.02 27.25 9.03
C LYS A 60 -1.50 28.31 8.07
N ASP A 61 -0.93 29.39 8.61
CA ASP A 61 -0.51 30.56 7.83
C ASP A 61 1.02 30.66 7.87
N ILE A 62 1.68 30.17 6.81
CA ILE A 62 3.15 30.16 6.66
C ILE A 62 3.66 31.51 6.13
N THR A 63 2.76 32.35 5.61
CA THR A 63 3.08 33.68 5.05
C THR A 63 3.12 34.79 6.10
N ALA A 64 2.80 34.47 7.36
CA ALA A 64 2.67 35.45 8.42
C ALA A 64 3.95 35.47 9.29
N PHE A 65 4.63 36.62 9.26
CA PHE A 65 5.57 37.16 10.25
C PHE A 65 7.09 37.08 9.98
N SER A 66 7.72 38.23 10.20
CA SER A 66 9.16 38.50 10.13
C SER A 66 9.88 38.16 11.45
N SER A 67 9.66 36.97 12.02
CA SER A 67 10.47 36.59 13.19
C SER A 67 11.84 36.11 12.74
N GLU A 68 12.90 36.52 13.42
CA GLU A 68 14.21 35.90 13.25
C GLU A 68 14.15 34.42 13.71
N ASN A 69 14.84 33.52 12.99
CA ASN A 69 14.96 32.08 13.29
C ASN A 69 13.70 31.21 13.07
N LEU A 70 12.96 31.44 12.00
CA LEU A 70 11.89 30.54 11.55
C LEU A 70 12.43 29.17 11.14
N LEU A 71 11.60 28.13 11.30
CA LEU A 71 11.86 26.84 10.67
C LEU A 71 11.67 26.96 9.14
N PRO A 72 12.35 26.10 8.34
CA PRO A 72 12.24 26.12 6.88
C PRO A 72 10.78 26.07 6.39
N ALA A 73 10.40 27.05 5.56
CA ALA A 73 9.02 27.23 5.10
C ALA A 73 8.55 26.09 4.19
N ASP A 74 9.46 25.55 3.37
CA ASP A 74 9.26 24.37 2.53
C ASP A 74 8.91 23.12 3.35
N LEU A 75 9.64 22.86 4.44
CA LEU A 75 9.40 21.69 5.29
C LEU A 75 8.12 21.82 6.12
N THR A 76 7.83 23.02 6.62
CA THR A 76 6.59 23.30 7.37
C THR A 76 5.37 23.25 6.44
N SER A 77 5.50 23.74 5.20
CA SER A 77 4.46 23.65 4.15
C SER A 77 4.21 22.22 3.72
N SER A 78 5.27 21.44 3.46
CA SER A 78 5.18 20.01 3.17
C SER A 78 4.43 19.26 4.28
N SER A 79 4.73 19.57 5.55
CA SER A 79 4.03 18.97 6.70
C SER A 79 2.55 19.34 6.75
N LEU A 80 2.18 20.58 6.41
CA LEU A 80 0.78 21.00 6.27
C LEU A 80 0.08 20.25 5.15
N GLN A 81 0.76 20.09 4.00
CA GLN A 81 0.23 19.35 2.86
C GLN A 81 -0.04 17.89 3.22
N GLN A 82 0.85 17.23 3.97
CA GLN A 82 0.61 15.86 4.47
C GLN A 82 -0.65 15.76 5.34
N VAL A 83 -0.95 16.78 6.16
CA VAL A 83 -2.21 16.81 6.93
C VAL A 83 -3.42 16.93 6.01
N ARG A 84 -3.36 17.82 5.01
CA ARG A 84 -4.46 17.97 4.04
C ARG A 84 -4.71 16.66 3.29
N ARG A 85 -3.65 15.98 2.85
CA ARG A 85 -3.71 14.65 2.21
C ARG A 85 -4.34 13.60 3.12
N ALA A 86 -3.91 13.54 4.38
CA ALA A 86 -4.46 12.60 5.36
C ALA A 86 -5.96 12.86 5.63
N ASN A 87 -6.36 14.12 5.74
CA ASN A 87 -7.77 14.50 5.92
C ASN A 87 -8.60 14.15 4.68
N PHE A 88 -8.10 14.44 3.48
CA PHE A 88 -8.77 14.05 2.23
C PHE A 88 -8.96 12.54 2.16
N TRP A 89 -7.91 11.76 2.41
CA TRP A 89 -8.01 10.29 2.36
C TRP A 89 -9.05 9.76 3.36
N ARG A 90 -9.04 10.30 4.58
CA ARG A 90 -9.96 9.88 5.64
C ARG A 90 -11.42 10.21 5.32
N ASN A 91 -11.69 11.39 4.80
CA ASN A 91 -13.06 11.89 4.62
C ASN A 91 -13.63 11.51 3.26
N GLU A 92 -12.83 11.49 2.19
CA GLU A 92 -13.33 11.26 0.84
C GLU A 92 -13.12 9.81 0.41
N ALA A 93 -11.92 9.25 0.63
CA ALA A 93 -11.59 7.92 0.11
C ALA A 93 -12.15 6.78 0.97
N LEU A 94 -12.03 6.86 2.30
CA LEU A 94 -12.55 5.81 3.18
C LEU A 94 -14.08 5.77 3.24
N GLU A 95 -14.75 6.91 3.07
CA GLU A 95 -16.21 6.97 2.98
C GLU A 95 -16.72 6.36 1.66
N ALA A 96 -15.95 6.46 0.58
CA ALA A 96 -16.34 5.93 -0.72
C ALA A 96 -16.45 4.39 -0.72
N TYR A 97 -15.39 3.68 -0.29
CA TYR A 97 -15.40 2.21 -0.21
C TYR A 97 -14.49 1.68 0.90
N SER A 98 -15.00 0.75 1.70
CA SER A 98 -14.23 0.11 2.79
C SER A 98 -13.01 -0.69 2.30
N ILE A 99 -12.97 -1.08 1.02
CA ILE A 99 -11.85 -1.81 0.41
C ILE A 99 -10.63 -0.92 0.12
N MET A 100 -10.79 0.41 0.10
CA MET A 100 -9.73 1.36 -0.25
C MET A 100 -8.46 1.17 0.59
N ASP A 101 -8.60 0.96 1.90
CA ASP A 101 -7.44 0.77 2.78
C ASP A 101 -6.69 -0.53 2.47
N ARG A 102 -7.43 -1.62 2.16
CA ARG A 102 -6.82 -2.92 1.81
C ARG A 102 -6.07 -2.84 0.48
N VAL A 103 -6.69 -2.22 -0.52
CA VAL A 103 -6.08 -2.01 -1.84
C VAL A 103 -4.86 -1.10 -1.72
N CYS A 104 -4.95 -0.02 -0.94
CA CYS A 104 -3.82 0.88 -0.69
C CYS A 104 -2.65 0.16 -0.01
N ARG A 105 -2.90 -0.66 1.02
CA ARG A 105 -1.85 -1.44 1.69
C ARG A 105 -1.13 -2.38 0.72
N LEU A 106 -1.88 -3.10 -0.11
CA LEU A 106 -1.31 -4.02 -1.10
C LEU A 106 -0.53 -3.29 -2.20
N MET A 107 -1.03 -2.17 -2.72
CA MET A 107 -0.28 -1.34 -3.68
C MET A 107 1.01 -0.77 -3.08
N ILE A 108 0.96 -0.32 -1.82
CA ILE A 108 2.16 0.15 -1.10
C ILE A 108 3.14 -1.00 -0.86
N HIS A 109 2.63 -2.19 -0.57
CA HIS A 109 3.46 -3.39 -0.43
C HIS A 109 4.16 -3.76 -1.75
N LEU A 110 3.43 -3.80 -2.88
CA LEU A 110 4.02 -4.01 -4.20
C LEU A 110 5.11 -2.96 -4.49
N ARG A 111 4.80 -1.69 -4.21
CA ARG A 111 5.76 -0.59 -4.35
C ARG A 111 7.02 -0.79 -3.49
N SER A 112 6.92 -1.43 -2.32
CA SER A 112 8.06 -1.65 -1.44
C SER A 112 9.00 -2.76 -1.91
N GLN A 113 8.58 -3.58 -2.88
CA GLN A 113 9.42 -4.63 -3.45
C GLN A 113 10.62 -4.03 -4.18
N GLU A 114 11.75 -4.74 -4.15
CA GLU A 114 13.00 -4.26 -4.74
C GLU A 114 12.85 -3.95 -6.23
N ASN A 115 13.35 -2.78 -6.67
CA ASN A 115 13.32 -2.32 -8.07
C ASN A 115 11.92 -2.31 -8.73
N HIS A 116 10.82 -2.30 -7.95
CA HIS A 116 9.48 -2.32 -8.50
C HIS A 116 9.13 -1.00 -9.22
N ILE A 117 8.45 -1.07 -10.37
CA ILE A 117 8.13 0.11 -11.20
C ILE A 117 7.26 1.15 -10.45
N LEU A 118 6.39 0.71 -9.54
CA LEU A 118 5.59 1.60 -8.68
C LEU A 118 6.44 2.51 -7.77
N GLN A 119 7.73 2.23 -7.56
CA GLN A 119 8.62 3.11 -6.79
C GLN A 119 8.77 4.50 -7.43
N LYS A 120 8.54 4.60 -8.75
CA LYS A 120 8.52 5.86 -9.51
C LYS A 120 7.40 6.80 -9.10
N LEU A 121 6.34 6.25 -8.48
CA LEU A 121 5.26 7.01 -7.91
C LEU A 121 5.55 7.31 -6.44
N SER A 122 5.19 8.50 -5.99
CA SER A 122 5.05 8.80 -4.58
C SER A 122 3.86 8.03 -3.98
N ILE A 123 3.85 7.90 -2.65
CA ILE A 123 2.72 7.29 -1.93
C ILE A 123 1.41 8.04 -2.23
N TRP A 124 1.46 9.38 -2.27
CA TRP A 124 0.29 10.20 -2.56
C TRP A 124 -0.23 10.02 -3.99
N GLN A 125 0.67 10.00 -4.99
CA GLN A 125 0.29 9.68 -6.38
C GLN A 125 -0.37 8.30 -6.47
N THR A 126 0.17 7.31 -5.77
CA THR A 126 -0.41 5.95 -5.72
C THR A 126 -1.81 5.96 -5.09
N GLN A 127 -1.98 6.67 -3.98
CA GLN A 127 -3.28 6.84 -3.31
C GLN A 127 -4.30 7.51 -4.24
N LEU A 128 -3.93 8.58 -4.95
CA LEU A 128 -4.85 9.23 -5.88
C LEU A 128 -5.23 8.33 -7.06
N ILE A 129 -4.29 7.55 -7.62
CA ILE A 129 -4.63 6.55 -8.65
C ILE A 129 -5.71 5.59 -8.14
N ILE A 130 -5.55 5.06 -6.92
CA ILE A 130 -6.54 4.16 -6.29
C ILE A 130 -7.87 4.88 -6.11
N TYR A 131 -7.86 6.09 -5.54
CA TYR A 131 -9.07 6.87 -5.30
C TYR A 131 -9.83 7.11 -6.61
N TYR A 132 -9.19 7.65 -7.64
CA TYR A 132 -9.89 7.97 -8.89
C TYR A 132 -10.33 6.72 -9.65
N SER A 133 -9.50 5.68 -9.74
CA SER A 133 -9.87 4.45 -10.45
C SER A 133 -11.06 3.72 -9.82
N VAL A 134 -11.16 3.72 -8.49
CA VAL A 134 -12.23 3.02 -7.77
C VAL A 134 -13.47 3.91 -7.60
N ASN A 135 -13.28 5.21 -7.31
CA ASN A 135 -14.37 6.13 -6.99
C ASN A 135 -15.11 6.72 -8.21
N ILE A 136 -14.54 6.67 -9.42
CA ILE A 136 -15.22 7.15 -10.66
C ILE A 136 -16.41 6.25 -11.08
N THR A 137 -16.72 5.18 -10.32
CA THR A 137 -17.87 4.31 -10.61
C THR A 137 -19.17 5.09 -10.45
N PRO A 138 -20.02 5.17 -11.50
CA PRO A 138 -21.31 5.84 -11.37
C PRO A 138 -22.15 5.16 -10.27
N SER A 139 -22.81 5.98 -9.48
CA SER A 139 -23.69 5.61 -8.36
C SER A 139 -24.86 4.68 -8.75
N SER A 140 -25.02 4.39 -10.04
CA SER A 140 -25.97 3.43 -10.61
C SER A 140 -25.49 1.98 -10.62
N PHE A 141 -24.20 1.71 -10.44
CA PHE A 141 -23.73 0.36 -10.10
C PHE A 141 -23.93 0.18 -8.60
N ASN A 142 -24.68 -0.84 -8.22
CA ASN A 142 -24.91 -1.25 -6.83
C ASN A 142 -23.55 -1.36 -6.11
N SER A 143 -23.13 -0.28 -5.45
CA SER A 143 -21.80 -0.06 -4.86
C SER A 143 -21.59 -0.89 -3.59
N SER A 144 -22.48 -1.83 -3.30
CA SER A 144 -22.55 -2.53 -2.04
C SER A 144 -21.55 -3.67 -1.87
N LYS A 145 -20.60 -3.90 -2.81
CA LYS A 145 -19.38 -4.72 -2.64
C LYS A 145 -18.55 -4.72 -3.93
N LEU A 146 -17.69 -3.72 -4.14
CA LEU A 146 -16.60 -3.90 -5.12
C LEU A 146 -15.63 -4.94 -4.55
N GLY A 147 -15.41 -6.04 -5.27
CA GLY A 147 -14.41 -7.03 -4.91
C GLY A 147 -13.00 -6.46 -4.96
N ILE A 148 -12.07 -7.06 -4.20
CA ILE A 148 -10.67 -6.61 -4.19
C ILE A 148 -10.02 -6.78 -5.58
N VAL A 149 -10.30 -7.89 -6.27
CA VAL A 149 -9.79 -8.17 -7.61
C VAL A 149 -10.34 -7.16 -8.62
N ASP A 150 -11.64 -6.84 -8.56
CA ASP A 150 -12.25 -5.82 -9.42
C ASP A 150 -11.66 -4.42 -9.18
N ALA A 151 -11.34 -4.09 -7.93
CA ALA A 151 -10.65 -2.84 -7.61
C ALA A 151 -9.27 -2.77 -8.26
N PHE A 152 -8.47 -3.84 -8.18
CA PHE A 152 -7.18 -3.92 -8.85
C PHE A 152 -7.29 -3.86 -10.37
N ARG A 153 -8.26 -4.59 -10.93
CA ARG A 153 -8.56 -4.52 -12.36
C ARG A 153 -8.83 -3.08 -12.79
N ARG A 154 -9.65 -2.34 -12.05
CA ARG A 154 -9.94 -0.92 -12.37
C ARG A 154 -8.71 -0.02 -12.23
N ILE A 155 -7.87 -0.25 -11.23
CA ILE A 155 -6.61 0.48 -11.07
C ILE A 155 -5.72 0.26 -12.29
N PHE A 156 -5.55 -0.98 -12.73
CA PHE A 156 -4.70 -1.29 -13.87
C PHE A 156 -5.33 -0.82 -15.20
N GLU A 157 -6.65 -0.90 -15.35
CA GLU A 157 -7.39 -0.28 -16.46
C GLU A 157 -7.08 1.22 -16.51
N PHE A 158 -7.26 1.92 -15.39
CA PHE A 158 -7.02 3.35 -15.26
C PHE A 158 -5.57 3.76 -15.57
N MET A 159 -4.58 2.95 -15.17
CA MET A 159 -3.17 3.20 -15.49
C MET A 159 -2.83 2.89 -16.96
N SER A 160 -3.37 1.79 -17.50
CA SER A 160 -3.05 1.29 -18.85
C SER A 160 -3.58 2.15 -19.99
N ILE A 161 -4.69 2.90 -19.77
CA ILE A 161 -5.28 3.78 -20.80
C ILE A 161 -4.45 5.05 -21.09
N GLY A 162 -3.26 5.19 -20.48
CA GLY A 162 -2.40 6.35 -20.69
C GLY A 162 -2.89 7.60 -19.96
N LEU A 163 -3.62 7.45 -18.85
CA LEU A 163 -4.05 8.61 -18.06
C LEU A 163 -2.85 9.38 -17.50
N LEU A 164 -1.79 8.66 -17.12
CA LEU A 164 -0.55 9.24 -16.59
C LEU A 164 0.20 10.08 -17.64
N THR A 165 0.05 9.75 -18.93
CA THR A 165 0.73 10.41 -20.06
C THR A 165 -0.10 11.53 -20.68
N HIS A 166 -1.41 11.34 -20.86
CA HIS A 166 -2.23 12.22 -21.70
C HIS A 166 -3.18 13.13 -20.92
N HIS A 167 -3.44 12.83 -19.64
CA HIS A 167 -4.40 13.58 -18.84
C HIS A 167 -3.74 14.29 -17.67
N LYS A 168 -4.25 15.49 -17.36
CA LYS A 168 -3.85 16.24 -16.17
C LYS A 168 -4.74 15.84 -15.02
N LEU A 169 -4.15 15.25 -13.98
CA LEU A 169 -4.85 14.96 -12.73
C LEU A 169 -4.40 15.96 -11.67
N ARG A 170 -5.30 16.82 -11.23
CA ARG A 170 -4.98 17.84 -10.21
C ARG A 170 -4.91 17.22 -8.82
N ASP A 171 -4.04 17.75 -7.97
CA ASP A 171 -4.04 17.41 -6.56
C ASP A 171 -5.30 18.02 -5.90
N PRO A 172 -6.22 17.23 -5.34
CA PRO A 172 -7.42 17.78 -4.69
C PRO A 172 -7.11 18.62 -3.44
N VAL A 173 -5.89 18.51 -2.89
CA VAL A 173 -5.49 19.26 -1.68
C VAL A 173 -4.50 20.38 -1.95
N ASP A 174 -4.06 20.55 -3.20
CA ASP A 174 -3.17 21.61 -3.64
C ASP A 174 -3.70 22.22 -4.96
N PRO A 175 -4.45 23.34 -4.89
CA PRO A 175 -5.09 23.92 -6.06
C PRO A 175 -4.09 24.48 -7.08
N ASP A 176 -2.84 24.72 -6.66
CA ASP A 176 -1.78 25.23 -7.52
C ASP A 176 -1.06 24.10 -8.29
N ASP A 177 -1.29 22.83 -7.91
CA ASP A 177 -0.75 21.67 -8.63
C ASP A 177 -1.66 21.27 -9.80
N ASP A 178 -1.30 21.76 -10.98
CA ASP A 178 -2.00 21.49 -12.23
C ASP A 178 -1.94 20.02 -12.68
N ASN A 179 -0.90 19.27 -12.28
CA ASN A 179 -0.77 17.85 -12.61
C ASN A 179 0.13 17.13 -11.61
N ILE A 180 -0.47 16.28 -10.79
CA ILE A 180 0.21 15.51 -9.75
C ILE A 180 1.30 14.59 -10.32
N PHE A 181 1.21 14.17 -11.58
CA PHE A 181 2.21 13.30 -12.23
C PHE A 181 3.31 14.07 -12.96
N SER A 182 3.41 15.39 -12.77
CA SER A 182 4.44 16.24 -13.39
C SER A 182 5.87 15.85 -13.01
N THR A 183 6.07 15.24 -11.85
CA THR A 183 7.40 14.81 -11.37
C THR A 183 7.82 13.43 -11.89
N VAL A 184 6.94 12.69 -12.56
CA VAL A 184 7.22 11.36 -13.10
C VAL A 184 7.73 11.53 -14.53
N GLY A 185 8.88 10.95 -14.85
CA GLY A 185 9.46 11.04 -16.20
C GLY A 185 8.56 10.36 -17.25
N GLU A 186 8.58 10.85 -18.50
CA GLU A 186 7.74 10.30 -19.57
C GLU A 186 7.99 8.82 -19.81
N GLN A 187 9.26 8.38 -19.82
CA GLN A 187 9.58 6.96 -19.93
C GLN A 187 9.04 6.13 -18.75
N ASP A 188 9.11 6.67 -17.52
CA ASP A 188 8.58 5.97 -16.35
C ASP A 188 7.04 5.86 -16.44
N LYS A 189 6.35 6.86 -17.01
CA LYS A 189 4.90 6.80 -17.25
C LYS A 189 4.52 5.74 -18.28
N GLU A 190 5.27 5.63 -19.37
CA GLU A 190 5.09 4.57 -20.38
C GLU A 190 5.31 3.19 -19.76
N ASN A 191 6.40 3.01 -19.02
CA ASN A 191 6.71 1.75 -18.34
C ASN A 191 5.61 1.37 -17.32
N LEU A 192 5.05 2.35 -16.59
CA LEU A 192 3.92 2.14 -15.68
C LEU A 192 2.66 1.70 -16.42
N ALA A 193 2.38 2.30 -17.58
CA ALA A 193 1.22 1.94 -18.41
C ALA A 193 1.35 0.54 -19.01
N GLU A 194 2.55 0.18 -19.51
CA GLU A 194 2.86 -1.16 -20.02
C GLU A 194 2.73 -2.22 -18.93
N TRP A 195 3.32 -1.97 -17.75
CA TRP A 195 3.22 -2.86 -16.60
C TRP A 195 1.75 -3.06 -16.17
N ALA A 196 0.96 -1.98 -16.13
CA ALA A 196 -0.46 -2.07 -15.81
C ALA A 196 -1.24 -2.89 -16.86
N ALA A 197 -0.95 -2.69 -18.15
CA ALA A 197 -1.57 -3.45 -19.23
C ALA A 197 -1.22 -4.95 -19.15
N GLN A 198 0.01 -5.29 -18.76
CA GLN A 198 0.42 -6.67 -18.54
C GLN A 198 -0.28 -7.26 -17.30
N SER A 199 -0.38 -6.50 -16.21
CA SER A 199 -1.10 -6.89 -14.99
C SER A 199 -2.58 -7.17 -15.27
N LEU A 200 -3.22 -6.43 -16.18
CA LEU A 200 -4.59 -6.73 -16.62
C LEU A 200 -4.72 -8.09 -17.30
N LYS A 201 -3.74 -8.47 -18.13
CA LYS A 201 -3.75 -9.79 -18.77
C LYS A 201 -3.65 -10.88 -17.71
N HIS A 202 -2.76 -10.72 -16.74
CA HIS A 202 -2.62 -11.66 -15.63
C HIS A 202 -3.93 -11.81 -14.85
N ILE A 203 -4.65 -10.72 -14.54
CA ILE A 203 -5.99 -10.81 -13.94
C ILE A 203 -6.97 -11.54 -14.87
N ALA A 204 -6.99 -11.20 -16.17
CA ALA A 204 -7.95 -11.77 -17.12
C ALA A 204 -7.77 -13.28 -17.37
N PHE A 205 -6.57 -13.81 -17.10
CA PHE A 205 -6.23 -15.22 -17.24
C PHE A 205 -6.08 -15.95 -15.89
N ASP A 206 -6.62 -15.38 -14.79
CA ASP A 206 -6.56 -15.96 -13.43
C ASP A 206 -5.12 -16.21 -12.92
N GLN A 207 -4.15 -15.40 -13.35
CA GLN A 207 -2.73 -15.44 -12.95
C GLN A 207 -2.38 -14.29 -12.00
N VAL A 208 -3.22 -14.04 -10.99
CA VAL A 208 -3.07 -12.89 -10.07
C VAL A 208 -1.80 -13.01 -9.21
N ASP A 209 -1.36 -14.23 -8.96
CA ASP A 209 -0.12 -14.60 -8.27
C ASP A 209 1.14 -14.08 -8.98
N GLU A 210 1.12 -13.92 -10.30
CA GLU A 210 2.21 -13.30 -11.06
C GLU A 210 2.36 -11.79 -10.74
N ILE A 211 1.28 -11.15 -10.29
CA ILE A 211 1.26 -9.73 -9.91
C ILE A 211 1.60 -9.60 -8.42
N PHE A 212 1.04 -10.48 -7.59
CA PHE A 212 1.21 -10.51 -6.14
C PHE A 212 1.87 -11.82 -5.71
N PRO A 213 3.18 -11.99 -5.95
CA PRO A 213 3.86 -13.22 -5.59
C PRO A 213 3.80 -13.42 -4.07
N ILE A 214 3.24 -14.55 -3.65
CA ILE A 214 3.24 -14.95 -2.24
C ILE A 214 4.57 -15.68 -2.00
N VAL A 215 5.57 -14.94 -1.54
CA VAL A 215 6.83 -15.55 -1.08
C VAL A 215 6.58 -16.11 0.32
N PHE A 216 6.48 -17.42 0.43
CA PHE A 216 6.57 -18.09 1.71
C PHE A 216 8.06 -18.23 2.05
N ASP A 217 8.55 -17.38 2.97
CA ASP A 217 9.86 -17.60 3.55
C ASP A 217 9.81 -18.90 4.37
N SER A 218 10.26 -20.00 3.76
CA SER A 218 10.55 -21.23 4.48
C SER A 218 11.79 -20.99 5.34
N LEU A 219 11.59 -20.41 6.52
CA LEU A 219 12.64 -20.32 7.52
C LEU A 219 12.91 -21.72 8.09
N THR A 220 14.00 -22.31 7.61
CA THR A 220 15.00 -23.11 8.34
C THR A 220 14.51 -24.27 9.21
N ASP A 221 14.50 -25.47 8.63
CA ASP A 221 15.00 -26.67 9.31
C ASP A 221 16.35 -27.03 8.66
N GLU A 222 17.40 -26.30 9.04
CA GLU A 222 18.75 -26.88 9.01
C GLU A 222 18.84 -27.85 10.20
N GLU A 223 18.29 -29.05 10.04
CA GLU A 223 18.67 -30.17 10.90
C GLU A 223 19.95 -30.78 10.34
N ASP A 224 21.03 -30.58 11.11
CA ASP A 224 22.26 -31.36 11.09
C ASP A 224 21.97 -32.86 10.87
N GLY A 225 22.49 -33.40 9.77
CA GLY A 225 22.41 -34.82 9.42
C GLY A 225 23.58 -35.24 8.55
N ASN A 226 24.78 -35.16 9.12
CA ASN A 226 26.03 -35.60 8.51
C ASN A 226 26.01 -37.13 8.24
N GLU A 227 26.51 -37.50 7.05
CA GLU A 227 27.11 -38.78 6.63
C GLU A 227 26.25 -40.07 6.57
N HIS A 228 25.96 -40.57 5.34
CA HIS A 228 26.77 -41.66 4.75
C HIS A 228 26.45 -41.92 3.26
N ASP A 229 27.53 -42.14 2.49
CA ASP A 229 27.64 -42.74 1.17
C ASP A 229 26.59 -43.82 0.82
N GLU A 230 26.11 -43.85 -0.43
CA GLU A 230 26.73 -44.70 -1.47
C GLU A 230 26.10 -44.47 -2.86
N ASN A 231 27.00 -44.39 -3.83
CA ASN A 231 26.78 -44.44 -5.27
C ASN A 231 25.82 -45.55 -5.72
N LEU A 232 25.00 -45.25 -6.74
CA LEU A 232 24.67 -46.21 -7.82
C LEU A 232 24.21 -45.43 -9.06
N GLU A 233 25.18 -45.03 -9.88
CA GLU A 233 24.94 -44.88 -11.32
C GLU A 233 24.85 -46.27 -11.95
N LYS A 234 23.85 -46.52 -12.82
CA LYS A 234 24.08 -46.85 -14.25
C LYS A 234 22.80 -47.23 -15.02
N GLU A 235 22.68 -46.56 -16.16
CA GLU A 235 22.37 -47.05 -17.52
C GLU A 235 20.95 -47.54 -17.88
N ASP A 236 20.29 -46.67 -18.66
CA ASP A 236 19.69 -46.89 -20.00
C ASP A 236 19.10 -48.26 -20.35
N SER A 237 17.83 -48.25 -20.80
CA SER A 237 17.44 -48.80 -22.11
C SER A 237 15.99 -48.41 -22.50
N GLN A 238 15.88 -47.93 -23.73
CA GLN A 238 14.66 -47.76 -24.53
C GLN A 238 13.83 -49.05 -24.63
N ASN A 239 12.50 -48.97 -24.66
CA ASN A 239 11.75 -49.34 -25.88
C ASN A 239 10.24 -49.07 -25.82
N ASP A 240 9.72 -48.84 -27.02
CA ASP A 240 8.37 -48.51 -27.43
C ASP A 240 7.26 -49.55 -27.17
N ASN A 241 6.04 -49.01 -27.23
CA ASN A 241 4.81 -49.53 -27.83
C ASN A 241 3.77 -50.31 -26.99
N ASN A 242 2.58 -49.68 -26.95
CA ASN A 242 1.22 -50.20 -27.17
C ASN A 242 0.77 -51.47 -26.44
N GLU A 243 -0.29 -51.35 -25.64
CA GLU A 243 -1.59 -51.93 -25.98
C GLU A 243 -2.73 -51.39 -25.09
N GLU A 244 -3.87 -51.15 -25.72
CA GLU A 244 -5.15 -50.74 -25.12
C GLU A 244 -5.67 -51.79 -24.12
N THR A 245 -6.29 -51.35 -23.02
CA THR A 245 -7.43 -52.10 -22.47
C THR A 245 -8.41 -51.16 -21.76
N LEU A 246 -9.61 -51.03 -22.34
CA LEU A 246 -10.82 -50.49 -21.72
C LEU A 246 -11.18 -51.26 -20.44
N GLN A 247 -11.47 -50.56 -19.34
CA GLN A 247 -12.54 -50.95 -18.41
C GLN A 247 -13.27 -49.73 -17.82
N LYS A 248 -14.59 -49.91 -17.68
CA LYS A 248 -15.67 -48.97 -17.35
C LYS A 248 -15.65 -48.48 -15.89
N SER A 249 -16.02 -47.19 -15.71
CA SER A 249 -16.96 -46.55 -14.75
C SER A 249 -16.97 -46.94 -13.24
N PRO A 250 -17.41 -46.08 -12.28
CA PRO A 250 -18.38 -45.00 -12.46
C PRO A 250 -18.13 -43.67 -11.71
N GLU A 251 -18.97 -42.71 -12.12
CA GLU A 251 -19.34 -41.45 -11.49
C GLU A 251 -19.61 -41.57 -9.97
N LYS A 252 -19.23 -40.53 -9.23
CA LYS A 252 -19.87 -40.14 -7.97
C LYS A 252 -20.10 -38.63 -7.97
N SER A 253 -21.27 -38.25 -8.47
CA SER A 253 -22.00 -37.04 -8.10
C SER A 253 -22.80 -37.29 -6.80
N GLU A 254 -23.20 -36.20 -6.15
CA GLU A 254 -24.17 -36.09 -5.03
C GLU A 254 -23.62 -36.20 -3.61
N ASN A 255 -23.42 -35.04 -2.96
CA ASN A 255 -24.24 -34.60 -1.81
C ASN A 255 -23.67 -33.34 -1.16
N ILE A 256 -24.08 -32.15 -1.62
CA ILE A 256 -23.99 -30.90 -0.85
C ILE A 256 -25.30 -30.13 -1.12
N SER A 257 -26.41 -30.62 -0.58
CA SER A 257 -27.71 -29.94 -0.63
C SER A 257 -28.48 -29.99 0.69
N GLU A 258 -27.82 -30.26 1.82
CA GLU A 258 -28.50 -30.36 3.13
C GLU A 258 -27.98 -29.38 4.21
N ILE A 259 -27.10 -28.44 3.86
CA ILE A 259 -26.56 -27.46 4.84
C ILE A 259 -27.25 -26.09 4.75
N ASP A 260 -27.93 -25.77 3.64
CA ASP A 260 -28.57 -24.45 3.46
C ASP A 260 -29.99 -24.33 4.04
N GLU A 261 -30.61 -25.42 4.52
CA GLU A 261 -31.98 -25.40 5.03
C GLU A 261 -32.09 -25.10 6.55
N GLN A 262 -30.98 -24.99 7.28
CA GLN A 262 -30.99 -24.75 8.74
C GLN A 262 -30.70 -23.30 9.18
N LEU A 263 -30.25 -22.40 8.29
CA LEU A 263 -29.96 -21.00 8.65
C LEU A 263 -31.11 -20.02 8.36
N ALA A 264 -32.20 -20.48 7.75
CA ALA A 264 -33.36 -19.64 7.41
C ALA A 264 -34.46 -19.57 8.51
N LYS A 265 -34.22 -20.09 9.72
CA LYS A 265 -35.25 -20.17 10.79
C LYS A 265 -34.99 -19.40 12.08
N THR A 266 -34.03 -18.47 12.11
CA THR A 266 -33.90 -17.52 13.22
C THR A 266 -33.94 -16.08 12.72
N SER A 267 -35.09 -15.71 12.16
CA SER A 267 -35.59 -14.34 12.18
C SER A 267 -36.41 -14.19 13.46
N ILE A 268 -36.01 -13.28 14.34
CA ILE A 268 -36.94 -12.59 15.24
C ILE A 268 -36.51 -11.12 15.27
N ASP A 269 -37.23 -10.32 14.49
CA ASP A 269 -37.55 -8.90 14.79
C ASP A 269 -39.03 -8.90 15.26
N PRO A 270 -39.49 -7.92 16.07
CA PRO A 270 -39.23 -6.49 15.94
C PRO A 270 -38.63 -5.78 17.16
#